data_AF-A0A966VQZ0-F1
#
_entry.id   AF-A0A966VQZ0-F1
#
_cell.length_a   1.000
_cell.length_b   1.000
_cell.length_c   1.000
_cell.angle_alpha   90.00
_cell.angle_beta   90.00
_cell.angle_gamma   90.00
#
_symmetry.space_group_name_H-M   'P 1'
#
loop_
_entity.id
_entity.type
_entity.pdbx_description
1 polymer ?
#
loop_
_entity_poly.entity_id
_entity_poly.type
_entity_poly.pdbx_seq_one_letter_code
_entity_poly.pdbx_strand_id
1 'polypeptide(L)'
;MRRLTKILFIFFSFSLGNAQLEGTSCPAFKIEASVDQKQDVAYIVNTLAKYSSLSLLRYKNDLESAGSRVRSVPPFAFFAIVLTDPTTKASLKKLSKKNNTPYKRFCNGFIDEFQNEVTKSCFNATFDGFCKSSKLDVKKIKPLFLKCYKSSKQRTSGTPFAPFIEAIAK
;
A
#
# COMPACT_ATOMS: atom_id res chain seq x y z
N MET A 1 16.25 25.15 -12.48
CA MET A 1 15.35 24.54 -11.48
C MET A 1 15.47 23.00 -11.47
N ARG A 2 16.60 22.42 -11.03
CA ARG A 2 16.86 20.95 -11.11
C ARG A 2 17.23 20.29 -9.76
N ARG A 3 16.90 20.91 -8.61
CA ARG A 3 17.35 20.42 -7.28
C ARG A 3 16.27 19.85 -6.35
N LEU A 4 14.99 19.90 -6.72
CA LEU A 4 13.91 19.29 -5.92
C LEU A 4 13.58 17.84 -6.32
N THR A 5 14.19 17.35 -7.40
CA THR A 5 13.90 16.02 -7.99
C THR A 5 14.61 14.86 -7.29
N LYS A 6 15.65 15.12 -6.48
CA LYS A 6 16.51 14.07 -5.87
C LYS A 6 16.20 13.72 -4.42
N ILE A 7 15.32 14.46 -3.73
CA ILE A 7 15.06 14.25 -2.30
C ILE A 7 14.04 13.11 -2.04
N LEU A 8 13.40 12.55 -3.08
CA LEU A 8 12.45 11.43 -2.97
C LEU A 8 12.81 10.21 -3.82
N PHE A 9 14.06 10.12 -4.30
CA PHE A 9 14.55 9.06 -5.20
C PHE A 9 15.46 8.08 -4.45
N ILE A 10 14.91 7.32 -3.51
CA ILE A 10 15.48 6.04 -3.04
C ILE A 10 14.30 5.08 -2.86
N PHE A 11 13.71 4.66 -3.99
CA PHE A 11 12.64 3.67 -4.01
C PHE A 11 13.08 2.49 -4.87
N PHE A 12 13.20 1.36 -4.18
CA PHE A 12 13.05 -0.01 -4.66
C PHE A 12 13.99 -0.49 -5.76
N SER A 13 15.03 -1.19 -5.34
CA SER A 13 15.61 -2.29 -6.10
C SER A 13 15.92 -3.40 -5.12
N PHE A 14 15.07 -4.41 -5.09
CA PHE A 14 15.40 -5.68 -4.47
C PHE A 14 15.23 -6.77 -5.51
N SER A 15 16.35 -7.34 -5.94
CA SER A 15 16.39 -8.59 -6.69
C SER A 15 16.47 -9.70 -5.66
N LEU A 16 15.43 -10.53 -5.56
CA LEU A 16 15.45 -11.72 -4.70
C LEU A 16 15.50 -12.94 -5.61
N GLY A 17 16.61 -13.67 -5.50
CA GLY A 17 16.90 -14.87 -6.25
C GLY A 17 15.87 -15.97 -6.02
N ASN A 18 15.72 -16.80 -7.05
CA ASN A 18 14.85 -17.96 -7.07
C ASN A 18 15.19 -18.92 -5.92
N ALA A 19 14.27 -19.07 -4.97
CA ALA A 19 14.23 -20.20 -4.05
C ALA A 19 12.94 -20.97 -4.34
N GLN A 20 13.11 -22.07 -5.05
CA GLN A 20 12.10 -23.09 -5.28
C GLN A 20 11.97 -23.88 -3.97
N LEU A 21 10.79 -23.87 -3.33
CA LEU A 21 10.52 -24.69 -2.14
C LEU A 21 9.21 -25.45 -2.30
N GLU A 22 9.35 -26.74 -2.05
CA GLU A 22 8.38 -27.82 -2.09
C GLU A 22 7.27 -27.65 -1.05
N GLY A 23 6.06 -28.10 -1.38
CA GLY A 23 5.13 -28.74 -0.44
C GLY A 23 4.61 -27.99 0.80
N THR A 24 4.80 -26.68 0.96
CA THR A 24 4.33 -25.96 2.17
C THR A 24 2.92 -25.41 2.00
N SER A 25 1.99 -25.84 2.87
CA SER A 25 0.68 -25.20 3.02
C SER A 25 0.85 -23.69 3.21
N CYS A 26 0.15 -22.89 2.40
CA CYS A 26 0.26 -21.44 2.51
C CYS A 26 -0.13 -20.99 3.93
N PRO A 27 0.73 -20.23 4.63
CA PRO A 27 0.41 -19.75 5.96
C PRO A 27 -0.84 -18.88 5.90
N ALA A 28 -1.72 -19.01 6.89
CA ALA A 28 -2.90 -18.17 7.00
C ALA A 28 -2.48 -16.70 7.07
N PHE A 29 -3.18 -15.83 6.33
CA PHE A 29 -2.94 -14.39 6.38
C PHE A 29 -3.05 -13.88 7.82
N LYS A 30 -1.98 -13.22 8.30
CA LYS A 30 -1.93 -12.58 9.61
C LYS A 30 -1.53 -11.12 9.44
N ILE A 31 -2.16 -10.26 10.22
CA ILE A 31 -1.77 -8.85 10.31
C ILE A 31 -0.58 -8.78 11.27
N GLU A 32 0.61 -9.07 10.74
CA GLU A 32 1.87 -9.01 11.50
C GLU A 32 2.40 -7.58 11.46
N ALA A 33 1.98 -6.79 12.44
CA ALA A 33 2.50 -5.45 12.69
C ALA A 33 2.53 -5.18 14.20
N SER A 34 3.65 -4.61 14.68
CA SER A 34 3.77 -4.16 16.06
C SER A 34 2.78 -3.02 16.37
N VAL A 35 2.59 -2.74 17.66
CA VAL A 35 1.75 -1.60 18.10
C VAL A 35 2.28 -0.29 17.50
N ASP A 36 3.58 -0.07 17.53
CA ASP A 36 4.23 1.11 16.96
C ASP A 36 4.02 1.22 15.45
N GLN A 37 4.14 0.10 14.73
CA GLN A 37 3.88 0.08 13.29
C GLN A 37 2.43 0.41 12.96
N LYS A 38 1.46 -0.05 13.76
CA LYS A 38 0.05 0.31 13.58
C LYS A 38 -0.18 1.80 13.82
N GLN A 39 0.48 2.39 14.82
CA GLN A 39 0.44 3.82 15.08
C GLN A 39 1.07 4.63 13.94
N ASP A 40 2.20 4.18 13.39
CA ASP A 40 2.86 4.81 12.25
C ASP A 40 2.00 4.74 10.98
N VAL A 41 1.35 3.60 10.71
CA VAL A 41 0.38 3.46 9.62
C VAL A 41 -0.75 4.49 9.77
N ALA A 42 -1.31 4.61 10.97
CA ALA A 42 -2.37 5.58 11.25
C ALA A 42 -1.87 7.02 11.08
N TYR A 43 -0.68 7.34 11.59
CA TYR A 43 -0.05 8.65 11.44
C TYR A 43 0.14 9.03 9.97
N ILE A 44 0.69 8.12 9.15
CA ILE A 44 0.93 8.36 7.72
C ILE A 44 -0.40 8.66 7.02
N VAL A 45 -1.40 7.78 7.15
CA VAL A 45 -2.67 7.91 6.41
C VAL A 45 -3.44 9.15 6.86
N ASN A 46 -3.49 9.44 8.17
CA ASN A 46 -4.17 10.61 8.71
C ASN A 46 -3.49 11.91 8.26
N THR A 47 -2.16 11.97 8.29
CA THR A 47 -1.38 13.16 7.91
C THR A 47 -1.55 13.46 6.42
N LEU A 48 -1.43 12.44 5.56
CA LEU A 48 -1.67 12.58 4.12
C LEU A 48 -3.12 13.00 3.82
N ALA A 49 -4.09 12.45 4.54
CA ALA A 49 -5.50 12.79 4.38
C ALA A 49 -5.84 14.21 4.85
N LYS A 50 -5.12 14.74 5.85
CA LYS A 50 -5.37 16.06 6.44
C LYS A 50 -4.74 17.18 5.64
N TYR A 51 -3.44 17.11 5.36
CA TYR A 51 -2.65 18.24 4.87
C TYR A 51 -2.56 18.31 3.33
N SER A 52 -2.15 19.48 2.82
CA SER A 52 -1.82 19.69 1.40
C SER A 52 -0.33 19.42 1.13
N SER A 53 0.08 19.29 -0.13
CA SER A 53 1.48 19.04 -0.51
C SER A 53 2.48 20.00 0.13
N LEU A 54 2.12 21.28 0.23
CA LEU A 54 2.99 22.32 0.82
C LEU A 54 3.07 22.18 2.34
N SER A 55 1.95 21.86 3.00
CA SER A 55 1.90 21.64 4.44
C SER A 55 2.62 20.36 4.86
N LEU A 56 2.64 19.33 4.00
CA LEU A 56 3.34 18.07 4.24
C LEU A 56 4.86 18.24 4.33
N LEU A 57 5.43 19.32 3.78
CA LEU A 57 6.86 19.61 3.93
C LEU A 57 7.29 19.75 5.39
N ARG A 58 6.38 20.23 6.27
CA ARG A 58 6.65 20.36 7.71
C ARG A 58 6.72 19.02 8.43
N TYR A 59 6.05 18.00 7.89
CA TYR A 59 5.98 16.65 8.45
C TYR A 59 6.90 15.69 7.70
N LYS A 60 7.78 16.19 6.83
CA LYS A 60 8.59 15.36 5.92
C LYS A 60 9.42 14.33 6.68
N ASN A 61 10.20 14.77 7.66
CA ASN A 61 11.10 13.90 8.41
C ASN A 61 10.33 12.86 9.21
N ASP A 62 9.20 13.25 9.81
CA ASP A 62 8.36 12.34 10.60
C ASP A 62 7.68 11.30 9.70
N LEU A 63 7.22 11.69 8.51
CA LEU A 63 6.64 10.78 7.53
C LEU A 63 7.69 9.82 6.96
N GLU A 64 8.91 10.29 6.71
CA GLU A 64 10.03 9.44 6.29
C GLU A 64 10.41 8.45 7.39
N SER A 65 10.46 8.91 8.63
CA SER A 65 10.75 8.09 9.81
C SER A 65 9.66 7.03 10.03
N ALA A 66 8.39 7.40 10.03
CA ALA A 66 7.27 6.47 10.12
C ALA A 66 7.24 5.49 8.94
N GLY A 67 7.46 5.96 7.72
CA GLY A 67 7.53 5.12 6.52
C GLY A 67 8.67 4.10 6.60
N SER A 68 9.81 4.47 7.19
CA SER A 68 10.94 3.55 7.38
C SER A 68 10.61 2.38 8.32
N ARG A 69 9.87 2.64 9.40
CA ARG A 69 9.45 1.61 10.38
C ARG A 69 8.34 0.70 9.85
N VAL A 70 7.49 1.23 8.97
CA VAL A 70 6.39 0.50 8.32
C VAL A 70 6.86 -0.26 7.07
N ARG A 71 8.07 -0.01 6.56
CA ARG A 71 8.59 -0.66 5.34
C ARG A 71 8.58 -2.20 5.40
N SER A 72 8.72 -2.79 6.58
CA SER A 72 8.67 -4.24 6.75
C SER A 72 7.25 -4.81 6.73
N VAL A 73 6.22 -3.97 6.82
CA VAL A 73 4.81 -4.41 6.84
C VAL A 73 4.37 -4.74 5.42
N PRO A 74 3.92 -5.97 5.13
CA PRO A 74 3.43 -6.34 3.81
C PRO A 74 2.26 -5.44 3.37
N PRO A 75 2.11 -5.11 2.08
CA PRO A 75 1.13 -4.13 1.63
C PRO A 75 -0.31 -4.54 1.96
N PHE A 76 -0.66 -5.82 1.89
CA PHE A 76 -1.99 -6.29 2.31
C PHE A 76 -2.22 -6.19 3.82
N ALA A 77 -1.18 -6.38 4.65
CA ALA A 77 -1.27 -6.16 6.09
C ALA A 77 -1.42 -4.66 6.40
N PHE A 78 -0.70 -3.80 5.69
CA PHE A 78 -0.86 -2.34 5.77
C PHE A 78 -2.32 -1.93 5.51
N PHE A 79 -2.90 -2.37 4.40
CA PHE A 79 -4.29 -2.02 4.08
C PHE A 79 -5.29 -2.68 5.03
N ALA A 80 -5.03 -3.90 5.54
CA ALA A 80 -5.89 -4.50 6.56
C ALA A 80 -5.92 -3.67 7.86
N ILE A 81 -4.77 -3.13 8.31
CA ILE A 81 -4.71 -2.21 9.45
C ILE A 81 -5.55 -0.96 9.17
N VAL A 82 -5.38 -0.36 7.98
CA VAL A 82 -6.11 0.86 7.61
C VAL A 82 -7.63 0.63 7.53
N LEU A 83 -8.07 -0.53 7.05
CA LEU A 83 -9.49 -0.83 6.83
C LEU A 83 -10.20 -1.34 8.10
N THR A 84 -9.46 -1.88 9.06
CA THR A 84 -10.02 -2.38 10.33
C THR A 84 -10.27 -1.28 11.34
N ASP A 85 -9.45 -0.22 11.36
CA ASP A 85 -9.71 0.97 12.17
C ASP A 85 -10.62 1.97 11.41
N PRO A 86 -11.80 2.34 11.98
CA PRO A 86 -12.73 3.26 11.33
C PRO A 86 -12.13 4.64 11.03
N THR A 87 -11.22 5.13 11.88
CA THR A 87 -10.61 6.46 11.74
C THR A 87 -9.66 6.49 10.56
N THR A 88 -8.75 5.53 10.47
CA THR A 88 -7.84 5.41 9.34
C THR A 88 -8.56 5.08 8.04
N LYS A 89 -9.65 4.29 8.09
CA LYS A 89 -10.48 4.01 6.92
C LYS A 89 -11.12 5.30 6.39
N ALA A 90 -11.67 6.13 7.26
CA ALA A 90 -12.23 7.43 6.89
C ALA A 90 -11.16 8.36 6.29
N SER A 91 -9.95 8.36 6.85
CA SER A 91 -8.81 9.12 6.31
C SER A 91 -8.39 8.62 4.94
N LEU A 92 -8.31 7.30 4.71
CA LEU A 92 -8.02 6.75 3.39
C LEU A 92 -9.09 7.16 2.36
N LYS A 93 -10.36 7.11 2.74
CA LYS A 93 -11.49 7.57 1.91
C LYS A 93 -11.40 9.06 1.58
N LYS A 94 -10.97 9.89 2.53
CA LYS A 94 -10.73 11.33 2.31
C LYS A 94 -9.54 11.57 1.40
N LEU A 95 -8.46 10.80 1.58
CA LEU A 95 -7.25 10.89 0.78
C LEU A 95 -7.53 10.52 -0.68
N SER A 96 -8.26 9.43 -0.92
CA SER A 96 -8.61 8.98 -2.28
C SER A 96 -9.48 9.99 -3.03
N LYS A 97 -10.47 10.58 -2.36
CA LYS A 97 -11.33 11.63 -2.94
C LYS A 97 -10.58 12.88 -3.38
N LYS A 98 -9.45 13.21 -2.75
CA LYS A 98 -8.66 14.40 -3.12
C LYS A 98 -7.99 14.26 -4.49
N ASN A 99 -7.73 13.02 -4.94
CA ASN A 99 -7.01 12.68 -6.19
C ASN A 99 -5.80 13.60 -6.49
N ASN A 100 -5.09 14.02 -5.43
CA ASN A 100 -4.06 15.05 -5.50
C ASN A 100 -2.67 14.42 -5.50
N THR A 101 -1.61 15.24 -5.65
CA THR A 101 -0.23 14.75 -5.67
C THR A 101 0.14 13.83 -4.49
N PRO A 102 -0.25 14.13 -3.22
CA PRO A 102 -0.07 13.21 -2.09
C PRO A 102 -0.71 11.84 -2.31
N TYR A 103 -1.97 11.79 -2.77
CA TYR A 103 -2.63 10.52 -3.08
C TYR A 103 -1.93 9.76 -4.21
N LYS A 104 -1.57 10.44 -5.30
CA LYS A 104 -0.87 9.80 -6.42
C LYS A 104 0.47 9.20 -5.99
N ARG A 105 1.22 9.91 -5.15
CA ARG A 105 2.48 9.42 -4.58
C ARG A 105 2.25 8.26 -3.62
N PHE A 106 1.23 8.33 -2.78
CA PHE A 106 0.83 7.24 -1.90
C PHE A 106 0.54 5.97 -2.71
N CYS A 107 -0.29 6.04 -3.76
CA CYS A 107 -0.57 4.88 -4.62
C CYS A 107 0.67 4.34 -5.32
N ASN A 108 1.55 5.23 -5.79
CA ASN A 108 2.77 4.84 -6.49
C ASN A 108 3.80 4.17 -5.58
N GLY A 109 3.81 4.54 -4.29
CA GLY A 109 4.68 3.96 -3.29
C GLY A 109 4.36 2.51 -2.92
N PHE A 110 3.29 1.92 -3.48
CA PHE A 110 2.95 0.50 -3.29
C PHE A 110 3.08 -0.34 -4.57
N ILE A 111 3.52 0.25 -5.70
CA ILE A 111 3.52 -0.45 -6.98
C ILE A 111 4.40 -1.69 -6.93
N ASP A 112 5.65 -1.52 -6.49
CA ASP A 112 6.64 -2.60 -6.51
C ASP A 112 6.28 -3.68 -5.49
N GLU A 113 5.77 -3.29 -4.33
CA GLU A 113 5.32 -4.18 -3.27
C GLU A 113 4.12 -5.01 -3.72
N PHE A 114 3.12 -4.40 -4.37
CA PHE A 114 2.00 -5.15 -4.93
C PHE A 114 2.42 -6.06 -6.08
N GLN A 115 3.35 -5.63 -6.93
CA GLN A 115 3.89 -6.51 -7.97
C GLN A 115 4.62 -7.72 -7.37
N ASN A 116 5.38 -7.51 -6.30
CA ASN A 116 6.08 -8.57 -5.58
C ASN A 116 5.13 -9.51 -4.84
N GLU A 117 3.98 -9.03 -4.33
CA GLU A 117 2.98 -9.91 -3.73
C GLU A 117 2.36 -10.87 -4.76
N VAL A 118 2.12 -10.41 -5.99
CA VAL A 118 1.51 -11.22 -7.05
C VAL A 118 2.43 -12.36 -7.51
N THR A 119 3.74 -12.20 -7.40
CA THR A 119 4.71 -13.24 -7.81
C THR A 119 4.87 -14.34 -6.76
N LYS A 120 4.34 -14.16 -5.55
CA LYS A 120 4.42 -15.19 -4.50
C LYS A 120 3.47 -16.35 -4.80
N SER A 121 3.93 -17.57 -4.57
CA SER A 121 3.14 -18.81 -4.72
C SER A 121 1.83 -18.77 -3.91
N CYS A 122 1.87 -18.13 -2.73
CA CYS A 122 0.72 -18.00 -1.83
C CYS A 122 -0.14 -16.75 -2.02
N PHE A 123 0.03 -16.01 -3.13
CA PHE A 123 -0.73 -14.80 -3.41
C PHE A 123 -2.24 -14.97 -3.20
N ASN A 124 -2.83 -16.05 -3.73
CA ASN A 124 -4.27 -16.31 -3.62
C ASN A 124 -4.72 -16.43 -2.15
N ALA A 125 -4.01 -17.21 -1.35
CA ALA A 125 -4.33 -17.40 0.07
C ALA A 125 -4.18 -16.09 0.87
N THR A 126 -3.09 -15.35 0.61
CA THR A 126 -2.83 -14.03 1.23
C THR A 126 -3.93 -13.04 0.88
N PHE A 127 -4.32 -12.96 -0.40
CA PHE A 127 -5.33 -12.03 -0.88
C PHE A 127 -6.71 -12.34 -0.31
N ASP A 128 -7.11 -13.62 -0.31
CA ASP A 128 -8.40 -14.04 0.21
C ASP A 128 -8.47 -13.79 1.74
N GLY A 129 -7.36 -14.00 2.46
CA GLY A 129 -7.24 -13.67 3.89
C GLY A 129 -7.27 -12.16 4.18
N PHE A 130 -6.65 -11.34 3.33
CA PHE A 130 -6.76 -9.88 3.37
C PHE A 130 -8.21 -9.43 3.19
N CYS A 131 -8.92 -9.98 2.20
CA CYS A 131 -10.32 -9.64 1.99
C CYS A 131 -11.19 -10.08 3.16
N LYS A 132 -10.97 -11.27 3.71
CA LYS A 132 -11.72 -11.77 4.88
C LYS A 132 -11.52 -10.89 6.10
N SER A 133 -10.27 -10.55 6.44
CA SER A 133 -9.94 -9.69 7.58
C SER A 133 -10.48 -8.26 7.43
N SER A 134 -10.52 -7.75 6.20
CA SER A 134 -10.99 -6.40 5.89
C SER A 134 -12.48 -6.32 5.55
N LYS A 135 -13.23 -7.44 5.67
CA LYS A 135 -14.65 -7.56 5.30
C LYS A 135 -14.95 -7.11 3.85
N LEU A 136 -14.05 -7.46 2.93
CA LEU A 136 -14.17 -7.16 1.50
C LEU A 136 -14.66 -8.38 0.71
N ASP A 137 -15.42 -8.13 -0.35
CA ASP A 137 -15.87 -9.16 -1.28
C ASP A 137 -14.75 -9.54 -2.26
N VAL A 138 -14.15 -10.72 -2.08
CA VAL A 138 -13.08 -11.26 -2.93
C VAL A 138 -13.48 -11.26 -4.40
N LYS A 139 -14.73 -11.61 -4.73
CA LYS A 139 -15.20 -11.71 -6.12
C LYS A 139 -15.22 -10.37 -6.83
N LYS A 140 -15.39 -9.27 -6.09
CA LYS A 140 -15.36 -7.90 -6.62
C LYS A 140 -13.94 -7.33 -6.63
N ILE A 141 -13.17 -7.57 -5.57
CA ILE A 141 -11.90 -6.88 -5.34
C ILE A 141 -10.74 -7.57 -6.07
N LYS A 142 -10.72 -8.90 -6.17
CA LYS A 142 -9.63 -9.65 -6.82
C LYS A 142 -9.50 -9.35 -8.32
N PRO A 143 -10.57 -9.34 -9.14
CA PRO A 143 -10.45 -9.00 -10.56
C PRO A 143 -9.96 -7.56 -10.77
N LEU A 144 -10.40 -6.63 -9.92
CA LEU A 144 -9.97 -5.24 -9.95
C LEU A 144 -8.48 -5.11 -9.66
N PHE A 145 -8.00 -5.78 -8.61
CA PHE A 145 -6.58 -5.79 -8.27
C PHE A 145 -5.72 -6.37 -9.40
N LEU A 146 -6.13 -7.49 -10.00
CA LEU A 146 -5.40 -8.09 -11.12
C LEU A 146 -5.39 -7.20 -12.37
N LYS A 147 -6.47 -6.44 -12.62
CA LYS A 147 -6.50 -5.42 -13.67
C LYS A 147 -5.47 -4.30 -13.39
N CYS A 148 -5.44 -3.78 -12.16
CA CYS A 148 -4.44 -2.80 -11.73
C CYS A 148 -3.00 -3.33 -11.88
N TYR A 149 -2.75 -4.58 -11.49
CA TYR A 149 -1.46 -5.24 -11.67
C TYR A 149 -1.04 -5.30 -13.14
N LYS A 150 -1.91 -5.76 -14.04
CA LYS A 150 -1.63 -5.79 -15.49
C LYS A 150 -1.29 -4.39 -16.03
N SER A 151 -2.06 -3.37 -15.64
CA SER A 151 -1.78 -1.98 -16.02
C SER A 151 -0.45 -1.48 -15.50
N SER A 152 -0.04 -1.89 -14.29
CA SER A 152 1.24 -1.49 -13.69
C SER A 152 2.46 -2.05 -14.46
N LYS A 153 2.34 -3.23 -15.07
CA LYS A 153 3.41 -3.84 -15.90
C LYS A 153 3.57 -3.15 -17.26
N GLN A 154 2.51 -2.55 -17.79
CA GLN A 154 2.53 -1.91 -19.12
C GLN A 154 3.17 -0.51 -19.13
N ARG A 155 3.77 -0.06 -18.01
CA ARG A 155 4.40 1.27 -17.84
C ARG A 155 3.54 2.44 -18.35
N THR A 156 2.23 2.31 -18.27
CA THR A 156 1.32 3.40 -18.62
C THR A 156 1.48 4.51 -17.57
N SER A 157 1.62 5.76 -18.03
CA SER A 157 1.77 6.92 -17.14
C SER A 157 0.52 7.04 -16.26
N GLY A 158 0.63 6.83 -14.95
CA GLY A 158 -0.52 6.88 -14.07
C GLY A 158 -0.30 6.35 -12.66
N THR A 159 -1.42 6.12 -11.96
CA THR A 159 -1.49 5.53 -10.62
C THR A 159 -2.26 4.22 -10.72
N PRO A 160 -1.62 3.13 -11.19
CA PRO A 160 -2.32 1.93 -11.66
C PRO A 160 -3.16 1.25 -10.57
N PHE A 161 -2.78 1.39 -9.30
CA PHE A 161 -3.50 0.85 -8.15
C PHE A 161 -4.51 1.82 -7.50
N ALA A 162 -4.64 3.06 -7.99
CA ALA A 162 -5.64 4.00 -7.45
C ALA A 162 -7.08 3.44 -7.52
N PRO A 163 -7.54 2.79 -8.62
CA PRO A 163 -8.88 2.21 -8.66
C PRO A 163 -9.10 1.12 -7.60
N PHE A 164 -8.08 0.31 -7.32
CA PHE A 164 -8.13 -0.70 -6.27
C PHE A 164 -8.24 -0.06 -4.88
N ILE A 165 -7.39 0.93 -4.59
CA ILE A 165 -7.39 1.65 -3.31
C ILE A 165 -8.72 2.38 -3.10
N GLU A 166 -9.28 3.00 -4.13
CA GLU A 166 -10.61 3.61 -4.10
C GLU A 166 -11.73 2.61 -3.82
N ALA A 167 -11.66 1.40 -4.38
CA ALA A 167 -12.67 0.38 -4.18
C ALA A 167 -12.68 -0.15 -2.74
N ILE A 168 -11.51 -0.38 -2.15
CA ILE A 168 -11.40 -0.88 -0.77
C ILE A 168 -11.70 0.20 0.28
N ALA A 169 -11.50 1.48 -0.06
CA ALA A 169 -11.77 2.61 0.82
C ALA A 169 -13.26 2.99 0.94
N LYS A 170 -14.16 2.38 0.15
CA LYS A 170 -15.60 2.69 0.16
C LYS A 170 -16.27 2.32 1.48
#